data_AF-A0A434VGR6-F1
#
_entry.id   AF-A0A434VGR6-F1
#
_cell.length_a   1.000
_cell.length_b   1.000
_cell.length_c   1.000
_cell.angle_alpha   90.00
_cell.angle_beta   90.00
_cell.angle_gamma   90.00
#
_symmetry.space_group_name_H-M   'P 1'
#
loop_
_entity.id
_entity.type
_entity.pdbx_description
1 polymer ?
#
loop_
_entity_poly.entity_id
_entity_poly.type
_entity_poly.pdbx_seq_one_letter_code
_entity_poly.pdbx_strand_id
1 'polypeptide(L)' 'AGWIPISQSELGEFLGATRESVNKTLNDWRNRHMIAIKRGGLRITNAAALNQIAESQDDD' A
#
# COMPACT_ATOMS: atom_id res chain seq x y z
N ALA A 1 9.80 6.29 -10.67
CA ALA A 1 9.36 5.54 -9.47
C ALA A 1 9.89 4.10 -9.54
N GLY A 2 10.76 3.72 -8.62
CA GLY A 2 11.33 2.38 -8.53
C GLY A 2 10.47 1.43 -7.67
N TRP A 3 10.99 0.22 -7.44
CA TRP A 3 10.42 -0.71 -6.47
C TRP A 3 10.97 -0.40 -5.08
N ILE A 4 10.09 -0.29 -4.10
CA ILE A 4 10.41 -0.21 -2.68
C ILE A 4 10.56 -1.66 -2.18
N PRO A 5 11.74 -2.09 -1.73
CA PRO A 5 11.96 -3.44 -1.22
C PRO A 5 11.33 -3.57 0.16
N ILE A 6 10.06 -3.97 0.20
CA ILE A 6 9.34 -4.25 1.43
C ILE A 6 8.30 -5.33 1.18
N SER A 7 8.22 -6.30 2.09
CA SER A 7 7.22 -7.35 2.08
C SER A 7 5.96 -6.93 2.84
N GLN A 8 4.87 -7.66 2.60
CA GLN A 8 3.60 -7.43 3.30
C GLN A 8 3.68 -7.82 4.78
N SER A 9 4.55 -8.78 5.12
CA SER A 9 4.79 -9.15 6.51
C SER A 9 5.51 -8.00 7.24
N GLU A 10 6.57 -7.46 6.64
CA GLU A 10 7.30 -6.29 7.18
C GLU A 10 6.38 -5.07 7.32
N LEU A 11 5.50 -4.83 6.34
CA LEU A 11 4.47 -3.79 6.45
C LEU A 11 3.49 -4.04 7.60
N GLY A 12 3.06 -5.30 7.82
CA GLY A 12 2.20 -5.65 8.94
C GLY A 12 2.86 -5.39 10.29
N GLU A 13 4.10 -5.86 10.45
CA GLU A 13 4.90 -5.63 11.65
C GLU A 13 5.12 -4.13 11.91
N PHE A 14 5.48 -3.37 10.87
CA PHE A 14 5.73 -1.93 10.98
C PHE A 14 4.47 -1.14 11.37
N LEU A 15 3.31 -1.49 10.81
CA LEU A 15 2.04 -0.80 11.06
C LEU A 15 1.28 -1.33 12.29
N GLY A 16 1.79 -2.35 12.97
CA GLY A 16 1.06 -3.05 14.03
C GLY A 16 -0.22 -3.73 13.53
N ALA A 17 -0.29 -4.04 12.25
CA ALA A 17 -1.46 -4.61 11.57
C ALA A 17 -1.23 -6.08 11.21
N THR A 18 -2.31 -6.86 11.11
CA THR A 18 -2.18 -8.23 10.63
C THR A 18 -1.80 -8.26 9.16
N ARG A 19 -1.05 -9.29 8.75
CA ARG A 19 -0.71 -9.53 7.34
C ARG A 19 -1.95 -9.61 6.44
N GLU A 20 -3.08 -10.10 6.97
CA GLU A 20 -4.35 -10.18 6.24
C GLU A 20 -4.93 -8.79 5.97
N SER A 21 -4.96 -7.93 6.99
CA SER A 21 -5.42 -6.53 6.86
C SER A 21 -4.58 -5.77 5.84
N VAL A 22 -3.24 -5.86 5.95
CA VAL A 22 -2.33 -5.26 4.97
C VAL A 22 -2.58 -5.80 3.57
N ASN A 23 -2.76 -7.12 3.42
CA ASN A 23 -3.08 -7.71 2.12
C ASN A 23 -4.38 -7.18 1.52
N LYS A 24 -5.41 -7.02 2.34
CA LYS A 24 -6.70 -6.51 1.90
C LYS A 24 -6.57 -5.10 1.34
N THR A 25 -5.91 -4.21 2.08
CA THR A 25 -5.66 -2.82 1.65
C THR A 25 -4.79 -2.75 0.40
N LEU A 26 -3.67 -3.49 0.35
CA LEU A 26 -2.80 -3.48 -0.83
C LEU A 26 -3.46 -4.07 -2.07
N ASN A 27 -4.30 -5.09 -1.91
CA ASN A 27 -5.06 -5.65 -3.03
C ASN A 27 -6.13 -4.66 -3.52
N ASP A 28 -6.80 -3.92 -2.64
CA ASP A 28 -7.72 -2.84 -3.03
C ASP A 28 -6.99 -1.78 -3.87
N TRP A 29 -5.88 -1.25 -3.36
CA TRP A 29 -5.08 -0.26 -4.07
C TRP A 29 -4.53 -0.77 -5.41
N ARG A 30 -4.12 -2.04 -5.47
CA ARG A 30 -3.69 -2.68 -6.73
C ARG A 30 -4.84 -2.76 -7.73
N ASN A 31 -6.02 -3.18 -7.30
CA ASN A 31 -7.20 -3.32 -8.15
C ASN A 31 -7.68 -1.96 -8.68
N ARG A 32 -7.41 -0.88 -7.93
CA ARG A 32 -7.66 0.51 -8.33
C ARG A 32 -6.49 1.12 -9.13
N HIS A 33 -5.52 0.32 -9.54
CA HIS A 33 -4.33 0.72 -10.32
C HIS A 33 -3.45 1.79 -9.65
N MET A 34 -3.48 1.85 -8.32
CA MET A 34 -2.72 2.83 -7.53
C MET A 34 -1.30 2.38 -7.22
N ILE A 35 -1.13 1.05 -7.08
CA ILE A 35 0.16 0.40 -6.86
C ILE A 35 0.32 -0.84 -7.74
N ALA A 36 1.57 -1.27 -7.91
CA ALA A 36 1.94 -2.62 -8.30
C ALA A 36 2.65 -3.32 -7.13
N ILE A 37 2.39 -4.60 -6.95
CA ILE A 37 3.01 -5.43 -5.91
C ILE A 37 3.64 -6.67 -6.52
N LYS A 38 4.77 -7.08 -5.96
CA LYS A 38 5.48 -8.33 -6.24
C LYS A 38 5.98 -8.92 -4.92
N ARG A 39 6.54 -10.13 -4.95
CA ARG A 39 7.20 -10.70 -3.77
C ARG A 39 8.31 -9.76 -3.28
N GLY A 40 8.17 -9.28 -2.04
CA GLY A 40 9.13 -8.37 -1.40
C GLY A 40 9.26 -7.01 -2.07
N GLY A 41 8.25 -6.55 -2.82
CA GLY A 41 8.32 -5.25 -3.45
C GLY A 41 6.98 -4.59 -3.73
N LEU A 42 6.95 -3.27 -3.54
CA LEU A 42 5.82 -2.40 -3.86
C LEU A 42 6.30 -1.27 -4.77
N ARG A 43 5.49 -0.87 -5.74
CA ARG A 43 5.74 0.28 -6.59
C ARG A 43 4.48 1.13 -6.68
N ILE A 44 4.63 2.43 -6.50
CA ILE A 44 3.55 3.38 -6.72
C ILE A 44 3.36 3.59 -8.23
N THR A 45 2.14 3.38 -8.72
CA THR A 45 1.76 3.61 -10.12
C THR A 45 0.92 4.87 -10.28
N ASN A 46 0.17 5.27 -9.25
CA ASN A 46 -0.58 6.53 -9.23
C ASN A 46 -0.42 7.22 -7.86
N ALA A 47 0.54 8.13 -7.76
CA ALA A 47 0.80 8.88 -6.53
C ALA A 47 -0.33 9.86 -6.18
N ALA A 48 -0.96 10.48 -7.19
CA ALA A 48 -2.04 11.44 -6.96
C ALA A 48 -3.28 10.78 -6.33
N ALA A 49 -3.59 9.53 -6.73
CA ALA A 49 -4.68 8.78 -6.09
C ALA A 49 -4.34 8.40 -4.64
N LEU A 50 -3.09 8.04 -4.34
CA LEU A 50 -2.67 7.73 -2.96
C LEU A 50 -2.70 8.96 -2.07
N ASN A 51 -2.28 10.13 -2.59
CA ASN A 51 -2.34 11.38 -1.84
C ASN A 51 -3.78 11.77 -1.49
N GLN A 52 -4.73 11.61 -2.42
CA GLN A 52 -6.15 11.84 -2.11
C GLN A 52 -6.67 10.94 -0.98
N ILE A 53 -6.23 9.68 -0.93
CA ILE A 53 -6.58 8.79 0.19
C ILE A 53 -5.98 9.33 1.49
N ALA A 54 -4.69 9.71 1.49
CA ALA A 54 -4.03 10.24 2.67
C ALA A 54 -4.72 11.51 3.19
N GLU A 55 -5.01 12.45 2.30
CA GLU A 55 -5.70 13.71 2.61
C GLU A 55 -7.13 13.48 3.13
N SER A 56 -7.83 12.44 2.65
CA SER A 56 -9.18 12.11 3.12
C SER A 56 -9.21 11.37 4.47
N GLN A 57 -8.07 10.92 4.99
CA GLN A 57 -7.98 10.23 6.29
C GLN A 57 -7.61 11.18 7.44
N ASP A 58 -7.19 12.41 7.15
CA ASP A 58 -6.84 13.43 8.13
C ASP A 58 -8.03 14.33 8.55
N ASP A 59 -9.22 14.10 7.98
CA ASP A 59 -10.45 14.90 8.21
C ASP A 59 -11.41 14.31 9.30
N ASP A 60 -10.98 13.31 10.06
CA ASP A 60 -11.70 12.74 11.23
C ASP A 60 -11.09 13.16 12.58
#